data_AF-A0A938XTF7-F1
#
_entry.id   AF-A0A938XTF7-F1
#
_cell.length_a   1.000
_cell.length_b   1.000
_cell.length_c   1.000
_cell.angle_alpha   90.00
_cell.angle_beta   90.00
_cell.angle_gamma   90.00
#
_symmetry.space_group_name_H-M   'P 1'
#
loop_
_entity.id
_entity.type
_entity.pdbx_description
1 polymer ?
#
loop_
_entity_poly.entity_id
_entity_poly.type
_entity_poly.pdbx_seq_one_letter_code
_entity_poly.pdbx_strand_id
1 'polypeptide(L)'
;MKEVKGLKNNNIDYSFSNNAKLLMKVARENQIPILKLDPEHDLFQLGYGRYSVLFKGLVTEKSSGVFSSLKRPAIINSLLDSLEIKVDNPLKVEKNYKLLVVNQQLKAVLEVGSSRKVNRLSQLTKESKELIEKLTQIYNLNLAEISVWTDDITMPVENWGEISDIEITPDLSQYRKLIDLEKMSRELIDYYAPARIPIITVVGNNHEVIVSLVDSILQKVGLKTGIAVNNVIHNQEGISQRSYNLSLLLQNKEVEIIVHGIMQQDLTEQDLPYRESELLIITELSSEQDLTFANSLLKLNELNSNLIAINIDQRSNLKLLNHCEEKEIIYCSLNPENLVLKHQIKSHQPAVFTTENNLVIFDGVDQLPVIALERLTPMIKKDSELMLGLLFTVAAAFVFEIPVFVTRSILENLTTVLSEESNRSNMPIN
;
A
#
# COMPACT_ATOMS: atom_id res chain seq x y z
N MET A 1 -29.46 3.48 -9.65
CA MET A 1 -28.03 3.55 -9.28
C MET A 1 -27.36 2.31 -9.84
N LYS A 2 -26.48 2.47 -10.83
CA LYS A 2 -25.85 1.35 -11.55
C LYS A 2 -24.73 0.74 -10.72
N GLU A 3 -24.76 -0.57 -10.62
CA GLU A 3 -23.82 -1.45 -9.92
C GLU A 3 -22.38 -1.25 -10.40
N VAL A 4 -21.46 -1.21 -9.43
CA VAL A 4 -20.01 -1.28 -9.64
C VAL A 4 -19.68 -2.73 -10.02
N LYS A 5 -19.66 -3.00 -11.33
CA LYS A 5 -19.18 -4.27 -11.89
C LYS A 5 -17.66 -4.30 -11.85
N GLY A 6 -17.11 -5.31 -11.17
CA GLY A 6 -15.87 -6.03 -11.45
C GLY A 6 -14.63 -5.20 -11.77
N LEU A 7 -13.69 -5.15 -10.82
CA LEU A 7 -12.30 -4.75 -11.03
C LEU A 7 -11.57 -5.80 -11.88
N LYS A 8 -11.99 -5.95 -13.14
CA LYS A 8 -11.18 -6.64 -14.14
C LYS A 8 -10.15 -5.67 -14.70
N ASN A 9 -8.89 -6.12 -14.71
CA ASN A 9 -7.81 -5.65 -15.58
C ASN A 9 -8.19 -5.84 -17.07
N ASN A 10 -9.22 -5.12 -17.51
CA ASN A 10 -9.63 -5.13 -18.91
C ASN A 10 -8.73 -4.17 -19.68
N ASN A 11 -7.97 -4.74 -20.61
CA ASN A 11 -7.39 -4.07 -21.77
C ASN A 11 -8.43 -3.14 -22.41
N ILE A 12 -8.34 -1.83 -22.15
CA ILE A 12 -9.15 -0.81 -22.82
C ILE A 12 -8.23 0.36 -23.17
N ASP A 13 -7.92 0.44 -24.45
CA ASP A 13 -7.21 1.54 -25.09
C ASP A 13 -8.18 2.72 -25.30
N TYR A 14 -7.64 3.95 -25.15
CA TYR A 14 -8.28 5.30 -25.23
C TYR A 14 -9.12 5.73 -24.00
N SER A 15 -8.79 6.81 -23.26
CA SER A 15 -8.73 8.24 -23.62
C SER A 15 -7.64 9.04 -22.87
N PHE A 16 -6.62 8.38 -22.33
CA PHE A 16 -5.57 9.10 -21.59
C PHE A 16 -4.59 9.82 -22.52
N SER A 17 -4.09 11.00 -22.11
CA SER A 17 -2.92 11.61 -22.76
C SER A 17 -1.75 10.62 -22.78
N ASN A 18 -0.87 10.75 -23.77
CA ASN A 18 0.32 9.90 -23.89
C ASN A 18 1.20 9.91 -22.62
N ASN A 19 1.13 11.00 -21.84
CA ASN A 19 1.86 11.17 -20.60
C ASN A 19 1.24 10.36 -19.45
N ALA A 20 -0.08 10.44 -19.28
CA ALA A 20 -0.80 9.61 -18.31
C ALA A 20 -0.64 8.12 -18.62
N LYS A 21 -0.68 7.74 -19.91
CA LYS A 21 -0.42 6.35 -20.33
C LYS A 21 0.98 5.86 -19.91
N LEU A 22 2.00 6.72 -19.93
CA LEU A 22 3.37 6.36 -19.55
C LEU A 22 3.50 6.13 -18.05
N LEU A 23 2.93 7.01 -17.23
CA LEU A 23 2.92 6.81 -15.78
C LEU A 23 2.12 5.56 -15.39
N MET A 24 0.97 5.33 -16.04
CA MET A 24 0.19 4.10 -15.84
C MET A 24 0.97 2.85 -16.29
N LYS A 25 1.78 2.93 -17.35
CA LYS A 25 2.65 1.84 -17.79
C LYS A 25 3.68 1.51 -16.69
N VAL A 26 4.39 2.52 -16.19
CA VAL A 26 5.38 2.34 -15.11
C VAL A 26 4.71 1.82 -13.83
N ALA A 27 3.54 2.33 -13.47
CA ALA A 27 2.78 1.84 -12.31
C ALA A 27 2.41 0.36 -12.46
N ARG A 28 1.94 -0.07 -13.65
CA ARG A 28 1.63 -1.48 -13.93
C ARG A 28 2.85 -2.39 -13.86
N GLU A 29 4.00 -1.93 -14.38
CA GLU A 29 5.27 -2.68 -14.27
C GLU A 29 5.65 -2.94 -12.81
N ASN A 30 5.27 -2.03 -11.90
CA ASN A 30 5.49 -2.14 -10.45
C ASN A 30 4.29 -2.75 -9.69
N GLN A 31 3.31 -3.34 -10.40
CA GLN A 31 2.11 -3.95 -9.80
C GLN A 31 1.29 -2.96 -8.94
N ILE A 32 1.40 -1.66 -9.20
CA ILE A 32 0.64 -0.64 -8.49
C ILE A 32 -0.78 -0.58 -9.08
N PRO A 33 -1.83 -0.70 -8.25
CA PRO A 33 -3.20 -0.68 -8.74
C PRO A 33 -3.56 0.71 -9.28
N ILE A 34 -4.41 0.74 -10.31
CA ILE A 34 -4.80 1.97 -11.00
C ILE A 34 -6.33 2.06 -11.01
N LEU A 35 -6.88 3.06 -10.33
CA LEU A 35 -8.32 3.34 -10.35
C LEU A 35 -8.58 4.56 -11.22
N LYS A 36 -9.32 4.37 -12.31
CA LYS A 36 -9.74 5.47 -13.19
C LYS A 36 -10.93 6.19 -12.58
N LEU A 37 -10.79 7.50 -12.33
CA LEU A 37 -11.85 8.32 -11.73
C LEU A 37 -12.56 9.19 -12.75
N ASP A 38 -11.81 9.82 -13.66
CA ASP A 38 -12.36 10.63 -14.75
C ASP A 38 -11.55 10.38 -16.04
N PRO A 39 -12.10 9.59 -16.98
CA PRO A 39 -11.53 9.36 -18.30
C PRO A 39 -11.32 10.59 -19.17
N GLU A 40 -12.18 11.59 -19.05
CA GLU A 40 -12.22 12.72 -19.97
C GLU A 40 -11.18 13.78 -19.57
N HIS A 41 -10.78 13.78 -18.30
CA HIS A 41 -9.87 14.77 -17.72
C HIS A 41 -8.57 14.17 -17.17
N ASP A 42 -8.20 12.97 -17.63
CA ASP A 42 -7.03 12.22 -17.17
C ASP A 42 -6.95 12.07 -15.64
N LEU A 43 -8.06 11.97 -14.92
CA LEU A 43 -8.05 11.75 -13.47
C LEU A 43 -8.01 10.24 -13.16
N PHE A 44 -6.96 9.80 -12.50
CA PHE A 44 -6.76 8.42 -12.06
C PHE A 44 -6.02 8.39 -10.73
N GLN A 45 -6.27 7.38 -9.92
CA GLN A 45 -5.55 7.10 -8.70
C GLN A 45 -4.55 5.98 -8.94
N LEU A 46 -3.34 6.12 -8.40
CA LEU A 46 -2.41 5.01 -8.23
C LEU A 46 -2.42 4.59 -6.75
N GLY A 47 -2.39 3.28 -6.50
CA GLY A 47 -2.45 2.76 -5.13
C GLY A 47 -3.83 2.83 -4.50
N TYR A 48 -3.94 2.31 -3.27
CA TYR A 48 -5.18 2.28 -2.48
C TYR A 48 -4.94 2.83 -1.06
N GLY A 49 -6.01 3.23 -0.39
CA GLY A 49 -6.00 3.69 1.00
C GLY A 49 -4.99 4.80 1.28
N ARG A 50 -4.22 4.68 2.36
CA ARG A 50 -3.15 5.63 2.73
C ARG A 50 -2.09 5.78 1.64
N TYR A 51 -1.86 4.71 0.89
CA TYR A 51 -0.88 4.66 -0.20
C TYR A 51 -1.44 5.20 -1.51
N SER A 52 -2.71 5.59 -1.56
CA SER A 52 -3.29 6.19 -2.75
C SER A 52 -2.66 7.55 -3.06
N VAL A 53 -2.47 7.78 -4.35
CA VAL A 53 -1.95 9.02 -4.91
C VAL A 53 -2.82 9.34 -6.10
N LEU A 54 -3.54 10.46 -6.00
CA LEU A 54 -4.50 10.85 -7.03
C LEU A 54 -3.83 11.73 -8.07
N PHE A 55 -3.86 11.26 -9.31
CA PHE A 55 -3.31 11.94 -10.47
C PHE A 55 -4.38 12.53 -11.38
N LYS A 56 -4.19 13.79 -11.78
CA LYS A 56 -4.93 14.44 -12.87
C LYS A 56 -3.93 14.75 -13.98
N GLY A 57 -3.83 13.92 -15.01
CA GLY A 57 -2.66 13.92 -15.87
C GLY A 57 -1.44 13.36 -15.13
N LEU A 58 -0.45 14.19 -14.80
CA LEU A 58 0.74 13.81 -13.99
C LEU A 58 0.80 14.48 -12.62
N VAL A 59 -0.28 15.15 -12.22
CA VAL A 59 -0.44 15.80 -10.90
C VAL A 59 -0.51 14.77 -9.80
N THR A 60 -0.18 15.08 -8.54
CA THR A 60 -0.59 14.22 -7.40
C THR A 60 -1.34 15.00 -6.33
N GLU A 61 -2.19 14.33 -5.56
CA GLU A 61 -2.77 14.93 -4.34
C GLU A 61 -1.76 15.13 -3.20
N LYS A 62 -0.59 14.46 -3.26
CA LYS A 62 0.44 14.53 -2.21
C LYS A 62 1.38 15.73 -2.36
N SER A 63 1.35 16.47 -3.46
CA SER A 63 1.93 17.81 -3.50
C SER A 63 1.07 18.72 -2.60
N SER A 64 1.66 19.22 -1.52
CA SER A 64 0.97 19.93 -0.43
C SER A 64 -0.14 20.89 -0.90
N GLY A 65 -1.38 20.57 -0.50
CA GLY A 65 -2.44 21.52 -0.13
C GLY A 65 -2.73 22.74 -1.03
N VAL A 66 -3.87 22.67 -1.72
CA VAL A 66 -4.79 23.81 -2.00
C VAL A 66 -4.49 24.72 -3.20
N PHE A 67 -3.39 24.55 -3.94
CA PHE A 67 -3.18 25.36 -5.15
C PHE A 67 -2.80 24.51 -6.35
N SER A 68 -3.71 24.35 -7.33
CA SER A 68 -3.32 23.83 -8.66
C SER A 68 -2.28 24.74 -9.34
N SER A 69 -2.16 25.99 -8.87
CA SER A 69 -1.15 26.97 -9.28
C SER A 69 -1.03 28.06 -8.21
N LEU A 70 0.18 28.47 -7.87
CA LEU A 70 0.44 29.60 -6.96
C LEU A 70 0.39 30.92 -7.74
N LYS A 71 -0.79 31.33 -8.18
CA LYS A 71 -1.00 32.51 -9.05
C LYS A 71 -1.00 33.87 -8.37
N ARG A 72 -0.70 33.96 -7.06
CA ARG A 72 -0.81 35.23 -6.33
C ARG A 72 0.55 35.92 -6.24
N PRO A 73 0.73 37.12 -6.84
CA PRO A 73 1.95 37.91 -6.70
C PRO A 73 2.35 38.12 -5.24
N ALA A 74 1.40 38.25 -4.30
CA ALA A 74 1.73 38.38 -2.87
C ALA A 74 2.39 37.15 -2.25
N ILE A 75 2.01 35.93 -2.67
CA ILE A 75 2.59 34.68 -2.14
C ILE A 75 3.96 34.46 -2.78
N ILE A 76 4.07 34.66 -4.10
CA ILE A 76 5.35 34.58 -4.80
C ILE A 76 6.31 35.65 -4.28
N ASN A 77 5.89 36.91 -4.15
CA ASN A 77 6.74 37.98 -3.64
C ASN A 77 7.17 37.73 -2.19
N SER A 78 6.27 37.26 -1.31
CA SER A 78 6.66 36.87 0.05
C SER A 78 7.70 35.74 0.08
N LEU A 79 7.63 34.82 -0.89
CA LEU A 79 8.60 33.74 -1.04
C LEU A 79 9.95 34.28 -1.55
N LEU A 80 9.93 35.14 -2.56
CA LEU A 80 11.12 35.79 -3.10
C LEU A 80 11.79 36.66 -2.02
N ASP A 81 11.02 37.43 -1.27
CA ASP A 81 11.49 38.24 -0.13
C ASP A 81 12.15 37.36 0.95
N SER A 82 11.56 36.19 1.27
CA SER A 82 12.14 35.24 2.24
C SER A 82 13.48 34.65 1.81
N LEU A 83 13.77 34.72 0.52
CA LEU A 83 15.03 34.30 -0.10
C LEU A 83 15.94 35.48 -0.46
N GLU A 84 15.58 36.69 -0.04
CA GLU A 84 16.27 37.94 -0.37
C GLU A 84 16.36 38.23 -1.87
N ILE A 85 15.46 37.64 -2.68
CA ILE A 85 15.38 37.84 -4.12
C ILE A 85 14.52 39.06 -4.39
N LYS A 86 15.12 40.11 -4.95
CA LYS A 86 14.40 41.26 -5.50
C LYS A 86 14.35 41.11 -7.01
N VAL A 87 13.17 40.79 -7.52
CA VAL A 87 12.90 40.83 -8.96
C VAL A 87 12.36 42.21 -9.25
N ASP A 88 13.12 43.04 -9.97
CA ASP A 88 12.61 44.32 -10.44
C ASP A 88 11.45 44.06 -11.40
N ASN A 89 10.41 44.89 -11.35
CA ASN A 89 9.22 44.76 -12.19
C ASN A 89 9.31 45.77 -13.36
N PRO A 90 10.09 45.50 -14.43
CA PRO A 90 10.19 46.41 -15.56
C PRO A 90 8.90 46.40 -16.36
N LEU A 91 8.36 47.59 -16.60
CA LEU A 91 7.30 47.79 -17.57
C LEU A 91 7.86 47.48 -18.98
N LYS A 92 7.46 46.32 -19.51
CA LYS A 92 7.69 45.72 -20.84
C LYS A 92 8.79 44.65 -20.89
N VAL A 93 8.41 43.41 -20.58
CA VAL A 93 9.16 42.20 -20.91
C VAL A 93 8.33 41.39 -21.89
N GLU A 94 8.93 40.92 -23.00
CA GLU A 94 8.18 40.29 -24.09
C GLU A 94 8.28 38.77 -24.10
N LYS A 95 9.32 38.21 -23.48
CA LYS A 95 9.57 36.76 -23.50
C LYS A 95 9.12 36.09 -22.21
N ASN A 96 8.55 34.89 -22.38
CA ASN A 96 8.11 34.02 -21.31
C ASN A 96 8.88 32.68 -21.38
N TYR A 97 9.37 32.23 -20.23
CA TYR A 97 10.05 30.96 -20.04
C TYR A 97 9.31 30.09 -19.03
N LYS A 98 9.27 28.79 -19.30
CA LYS A 98 8.76 27.75 -18.41
C LYS A 98 9.90 26.86 -17.93
N LEU A 99 10.09 26.80 -16.62
CA LEU A 99 11.18 26.09 -15.95
C LEU A 99 10.58 24.86 -15.25
N LEU A 100 10.84 23.67 -15.78
CA LEU A 100 10.35 22.42 -15.23
C LEU A 100 11.31 21.86 -14.19
N VAL A 101 10.82 21.73 -12.96
CA VAL A 101 11.50 21.13 -11.81
C VAL A 101 10.87 19.78 -11.48
N VAL A 102 11.70 18.75 -11.34
CA VAL A 102 11.29 17.41 -10.93
C VAL A 102 12.23 16.93 -9.82
N ASN A 103 11.67 16.44 -8.71
CA ASN A 103 12.40 16.06 -7.50
C ASN A 103 13.40 17.12 -7.06
N GLN A 104 12.92 18.38 -7.03
CA GLN A 104 13.69 19.55 -6.63
C GLN A 104 14.94 19.82 -7.49
N GLN A 105 14.99 19.25 -8.70
CA GLN A 105 16.04 19.48 -9.68
C GLN A 105 15.45 20.08 -10.95
N LEU A 106 16.09 21.12 -11.48
CA LEU A 106 15.66 21.74 -12.72
C LEU A 106 16.03 20.84 -13.91
N LYS A 107 15.02 20.31 -14.61
CA LYS A 107 15.19 19.34 -15.71
C LYS A 107 15.09 19.97 -17.10
N ALA A 108 14.32 21.05 -17.25
CA ALA A 108 14.17 21.71 -18.55
C ALA A 108 13.77 23.18 -18.44
N VAL A 109 14.15 23.95 -19.47
CA VAL A 109 13.72 25.33 -19.64
C VAL A 109 13.23 25.52 -21.07
N LEU A 110 12.00 26.02 -21.22
CA LEU A 110 11.33 26.19 -22.50
C LEU A 110 10.93 27.65 -22.70
N GLU A 111 11.23 28.21 -23.86
CA GLU A 111 10.73 29.55 -24.24
C GLU A 111 9.36 29.41 -24.89
N VAL A 112 8.36 30.08 -24.32
CA VAL A 112 6.98 30.05 -24.78
C VAL A 112 6.83 30.94 -26.02
N GLY A 113 6.09 30.46 -27.02
CA GLY A 113 5.87 31.19 -28.28
C GLY A 113 6.98 31.01 -29.32
N SER A 114 8.11 30.38 -28.97
CA SER A 114 9.15 30.05 -29.94
C SER A 114 8.71 28.92 -30.88
N SER A 115 8.95 29.08 -32.18
CA SER A 115 8.67 28.06 -33.20
C SER A 115 9.52 26.79 -33.04
N ARG A 116 10.66 26.88 -32.33
CA ARG A 116 11.54 25.75 -32.04
C ARG A 116 11.62 25.52 -30.53
N LYS A 117 11.07 24.40 -30.07
CA LYS A 117 11.22 23.94 -28.68
C LYS A 117 12.65 23.45 -28.46
N VAL A 118 13.47 24.27 -27.82
CA VAL A 118 14.86 23.96 -27.44
C VAL A 118 14.96 24.03 -25.92
N ASN A 119 15.61 23.05 -25.30
CA ASN A 119 15.88 23.08 -23.86
C ASN A 119 16.99 24.11 -23.60
N ARG A 120 16.66 25.19 -22.90
CA ARG A 120 17.58 26.28 -22.53
C ARG A 120 18.24 26.08 -21.16
N LEU A 121 18.10 24.92 -20.54
CA LEU A 121 18.68 24.62 -19.22
C LEU A 121 20.17 24.91 -19.11
N SER A 122 20.94 24.68 -20.18
CA SER A 122 22.39 24.96 -20.20
C SER A 122 22.73 26.45 -20.21
N GLN A 123 21.76 27.33 -20.50
CA GLN A 123 21.93 28.78 -20.58
C GLN A 123 21.81 29.47 -19.22
N LEU A 124 21.16 28.81 -18.24
CA LEU A 124 21.03 29.36 -16.90
C LEU A 124 22.36 29.29 -16.15
N THR A 125 22.65 30.34 -15.40
CA THR A 125 23.75 30.37 -14.44
C THR A 125 23.56 29.30 -13.36
N LYS A 126 24.64 28.93 -12.67
CA LYS A 126 24.58 27.99 -11.54
C LYS A 126 23.69 28.54 -10.42
N GLU A 127 23.85 29.82 -10.10
CA GLU A 127 23.09 30.53 -9.05
C GLU A 127 21.59 30.53 -9.34
N SER A 128 21.19 30.84 -10.58
CA SER A 128 19.77 30.80 -10.98
C SER A 128 19.17 29.40 -10.85
N LYS A 129 19.93 28.33 -11.14
CA LYS A 129 19.45 26.96 -10.98
C LYS A 129 19.24 26.62 -9.51
N GLU A 130 20.25 26.86 -8.68
CA GLU A 130 20.19 26.57 -7.24
C GLU A 130 19.04 27.33 -6.57
N LEU A 131 18.79 28.56 -6.99
CA LEU A 131 17.69 29.37 -6.50
C LEU A 131 16.31 28.79 -6.86
N ILE A 132 16.13 28.41 -8.12
CA ILE A 132 14.89 27.77 -8.60
C ILE A 132 14.64 26.43 -7.91
N GLU A 133 15.67 25.63 -7.73
CA GLU A 133 15.59 24.37 -7.00
C GLU A 133 15.20 24.61 -5.54
N LYS A 134 15.85 25.57 -4.87
CA LYS A 134 15.54 25.96 -3.48
C LYS A 134 14.12 26.49 -3.32
N LEU A 135 13.59 27.23 -4.29
CA LEU A 135 12.18 27.69 -4.30
C LEU A 135 11.21 26.51 -4.22
N THR A 136 11.47 25.42 -4.95
CA THR A 136 10.64 24.22 -4.88
C THR A 136 10.83 23.40 -3.60
N GLN A 137 12.03 23.43 -3.01
CA GLN A 137 12.34 22.77 -1.73
C GLN A 137 11.52 23.33 -0.56
N ILE A 138 11.39 24.66 -0.48
CA ILE A 138 10.67 25.34 0.61
C ILE A 138 9.23 24.88 0.73
N TYR A 139 8.57 24.63 -0.41
CA TYR A 139 7.19 24.16 -0.48
C TYR A 139 7.07 22.64 -0.65
N ASN A 140 8.18 21.90 -0.56
CA ASN A 140 8.21 20.46 -0.77
C ASN A 140 7.54 20.03 -2.10
N LEU A 141 7.80 20.81 -3.16
CA LEU A 141 7.27 20.57 -4.50
C LEU A 141 8.24 19.67 -5.27
N ASN A 142 7.77 18.48 -5.64
CA ASN A 142 8.55 17.50 -6.39
C ASN A 142 8.23 17.48 -7.88
N LEU A 143 7.17 18.18 -8.27
CA LEU A 143 6.87 18.50 -9.66
C LEU A 143 6.36 19.93 -9.69
N ALA A 144 7.03 20.79 -10.45
CA ALA A 144 6.60 22.17 -10.64
C ALA A 144 7.06 22.71 -12.00
N GLU A 145 6.27 23.58 -12.60
CA GLU A 145 6.69 24.46 -13.69
C GLU A 145 6.60 25.90 -13.21
N ILE A 146 7.74 26.60 -13.28
CA ILE A 146 7.83 28.00 -12.88
C ILE A 146 7.80 28.84 -14.15
N SER A 147 6.82 29.72 -14.25
CA SER A 147 6.68 30.68 -15.35
C SER A 147 7.41 31.97 -15.02
N VAL A 148 8.32 32.36 -15.90
CA VAL A 148 9.21 33.51 -15.74
C VAL A 148 9.10 34.42 -16.95
N TRP A 149 8.96 35.72 -16.71
CA TRP A 149 9.08 36.75 -17.73
C TRP A 149 10.45 37.40 -17.62
N THR A 150 11.28 37.25 -18.66
CA THR A 150 12.58 37.92 -18.78
C THR A 150 12.95 38.01 -20.26
N ASP A 151 13.61 39.07 -20.70
CA ASP A 151 14.10 39.14 -22.09
C ASP A 151 15.35 38.28 -22.31
N ASP A 152 16.06 37.95 -21.23
CA ASP A 152 17.27 37.13 -21.22
C ASP A 152 17.36 36.24 -19.98
N ILE A 153 17.11 34.93 -20.18
CA ILE A 153 17.18 33.90 -19.13
C ILE A 153 18.63 33.58 -18.69
N THR A 154 19.65 34.11 -19.39
CA THR A 154 21.06 33.94 -19.01
C THR A 154 21.48 34.87 -17.88
N MET A 155 20.71 35.93 -17.63
CA MET A 155 20.98 36.87 -16.55
C MET A 155 20.65 36.27 -15.18
N PRO A 156 21.29 36.75 -14.10
CA PRO A 156 20.89 36.42 -12.72
C PRO A 156 19.40 36.73 -12.46
N VAL A 157 18.78 36.00 -11.54
CA VAL A 157 17.33 36.04 -11.29
C VAL A 157 16.85 37.41 -10.82
N GLU A 158 17.72 38.15 -10.15
CA GLU A 158 17.46 39.52 -9.67
C GLU A 158 17.21 40.50 -10.82
N ASN A 159 17.71 40.18 -12.02
CA ASN A 159 17.53 40.99 -13.23
C ASN A 159 16.43 40.44 -14.14
N TRP A 160 15.72 39.39 -13.72
CA TRP A 160 14.52 38.96 -14.44
C TRP A 160 13.39 39.95 -14.20
N GLY A 161 12.36 39.91 -15.04
CA GLY A 161 11.25 40.83 -14.91
C GLY A 161 10.17 40.37 -13.94
N GLU A 162 9.78 39.11 -14.02
CA GLU A 162 8.77 38.56 -13.11
C GLU A 162 8.87 37.03 -13.02
N ILE A 163 8.63 36.48 -11.83
CA ILE A 163 8.21 35.09 -11.67
C ILE A 163 6.69 35.11 -11.47
N SER A 164 5.93 34.77 -12.52
CA SER A 164 4.49 35.05 -12.57
C SER A 164 3.61 33.92 -12.04
N ASP A 165 4.09 32.67 -12.14
CA ASP A 165 3.32 31.51 -11.71
C ASP A 165 4.24 30.34 -11.32
N ILE A 166 3.78 29.55 -10.36
CA ILE A 166 4.35 28.23 -10.04
C ILE A 166 3.21 27.23 -10.19
N GLU A 167 3.22 26.50 -11.30
CA GLU A 167 2.25 25.46 -11.60
C GLU A 167 2.72 24.13 -11.00
N ILE A 168 1.93 23.55 -10.10
CA ILE A 168 2.25 22.26 -9.47
C ILE A 168 1.76 21.09 -10.37
N THR A 169 1.10 21.44 -11.46
CA THR A 169 0.41 20.54 -12.38
C THR A 169 0.81 20.70 -13.85
N PRO A 170 2.11 20.75 -14.19
CA PRO A 170 2.53 21.18 -15.52
C PRO A 170 2.12 20.22 -16.64
N ASP A 171 1.80 20.79 -17.80
CA ASP A 171 1.60 20.01 -19.02
C ASP A 171 2.94 19.49 -19.56
N LEU A 172 3.28 18.27 -19.14
CA LEU A 172 4.54 17.63 -19.53
C LEU A 172 4.62 17.25 -21.01
N SER A 173 3.52 17.35 -21.78
CA SER A 173 3.54 17.07 -23.23
C SER A 173 4.45 18.06 -23.96
N GLN A 174 4.63 19.24 -23.38
CA GLN A 174 5.48 20.31 -23.90
C GLN A 174 6.97 19.94 -23.83
N TYR A 175 7.35 19.02 -22.94
CA TYR A 175 8.72 18.63 -22.65
C TYR A 175 9.11 17.27 -23.25
N ARG A 176 8.19 16.58 -23.93
CA ARG A 176 8.41 15.22 -24.48
C ARG A 176 9.67 15.06 -25.35
N LYS A 177 10.11 16.11 -26.02
CA LYS A 177 11.33 16.10 -26.86
C LYS A 177 12.59 16.59 -26.13
N LEU A 178 12.44 17.06 -24.89
CA LEU A 178 13.48 17.74 -24.12
C LEU A 178 13.99 16.90 -22.96
N ILE A 179 13.14 16.01 -22.42
CA ILE A 179 13.47 15.13 -21.29
C ILE A 179 13.00 13.70 -21.55
N ASP A 180 13.61 12.75 -20.85
CA ASP A 180 13.15 11.37 -20.79
C ASP A 180 11.94 11.27 -19.84
N LEU A 181 10.75 11.27 -20.41
CA LEU A 181 9.50 11.18 -19.64
C LEU A 181 9.36 9.82 -18.94
N GLU A 182 9.96 8.74 -19.45
CA GLU A 182 9.83 7.41 -18.82
C GLU A 182 10.67 7.36 -17.54
N LYS A 183 11.91 7.83 -17.63
CA LYS A 183 12.77 7.99 -16.46
C LYS A 183 12.12 8.89 -15.41
N MET A 184 11.56 10.02 -15.84
CA MET A 184 10.85 10.94 -14.95
C MET A 184 9.61 10.28 -14.31
N SER A 185 8.84 9.49 -15.07
CA SER A 185 7.70 8.74 -14.50
C SER A 185 8.14 7.75 -13.43
N ARG A 186 9.28 7.07 -13.61
CA ARG A 186 9.87 6.20 -12.57
C ARG A 186 10.27 7.02 -11.33
N GLU A 187 10.98 8.13 -11.53
CA GLU A 187 11.36 9.06 -10.45
C GLU A 187 10.15 9.57 -9.64
N LEU A 188 8.99 9.78 -10.28
CA LEU A 188 7.75 10.18 -9.60
C LEU A 188 7.08 9.02 -8.85
N ILE A 189 7.05 7.81 -9.45
CA ILE A 189 6.50 6.62 -8.78
C ILE A 189 7.33 6.29 -7.53
N ASP A 190 8.65 6.31 -7.63
CA ASP A 190 9.56 6.07 -6.51
C ASP A 190 9.35 7.10 -5.39
N TYR A 191 9.17 8.38 -5.76
CA TYR A 191 8.96 9.46 -4.80
C TYR A 191 7.62 9.34 -4.05
N TYR A 192 6.53 9.20 -4.79
CA TYR A 192 5.19 9.17 -4.18
C TYR A 192 4.86 7.84 -3.50
N ALA A 193 5.62 6.80 -3.85
CA ALA A 193 5.49 5.41 -3.41
C ALA A 193 4.03 4.96 -3.33
N PRO A 194 3.23 5.13 -4.42
CA PRO A 194 1.89 4.59 -4.42
C PRO A 194 1.98 3.07 -4.35
N ALA A 195 1.17 2.46 -3.50
CA ALA A 195 1.20 1.04 -3.26
C ALA A 195 -0.22 0.49 -3.09
N ARG A 196 -0.35 -0.84 -3.19
CA ARG A 196 -1.56 -1.52 -2.76
C ARG A 196 -1.62 -1.53 -1.23
N ILE A 197 -2.83 -1.61 -0.68
CA ILE A 197 -3.00 -1.94 0.73
C ILE A 197 -2.69 -3.43 0.89
N PRO A 198 -1.78 -3.83 1.79
CA PRO A 198 -1.57 -5.24 2.07
C PRO A 198 -2.83 -5.91 2.62
N ILE A 199 -3.08 -7.15 2.21
CA ILE A 199 -4.24 -7.95 2.57
C ILE A 199 -3.75 -9.26 3.20
N ILE A 200 -4.22 -9.53 4.41
CA ILE A 200 -4.16 -10.85 5.04
C ILE A 200 -5.52 -11.50 4.84
N THR A 201 -5.56 -12.68 4.26
CA THR A 201 -6.82 -13.43 4.10
C THR A 201 -6.80 -14.69 4.94
N VAL A 202 -7.84 -14.89 5.73
CA VAL A 202 -8.05 -16.07 6.56
C VAL A 202 -9.20 -16.88 6.00
N VAL A 203 -8.90 -18.13 5.68
CA VAL A 203 -9.80 -19.11 5.09
C VAL A 203 -10.04 -20.25 6.07
N GLY A 204 -11.31 -20.49 6.36
CA GLY A 204 -11.79 -21.65 7.12
C GLY A 204 -12.80 -21.26 8.20
N ASN A 205 -13.28 -22.23 8.96
CA ASN A 205 -14.38 -22.00 9.92
C ASN A 205 -14.00 -21.07 11.07
N ASN A 206 -12.72 -21.03 11.45
CA ASN A 206 -12.21 -20.23 12.57
C ASN A 206 -11.69 -18.84 12.13
N HIS A 207 -12.13 -18.34 10.97
CA HIS A 207 -11.61 -17.09 10.41
C HIS A 207 -11.90 -15.88 11.30
N GLU A 208 -13.06 -15.77 11.95
CA GLU A 208 -13.43 -14.60 12.76
C GLU A 208 -12.48 -14.38 13.95
N VAL A 209 -12.16 -15.45 14.68
CA VAL A 209 -11.25 -15.43 15.83
C VAL A 209 -9.84 -15.03 15.39
N ILE A 210 -9.36 -15.61 14.29
CA ILE A 210 -8.01 -15.34 13.79
C ILE A 210 -7.91 -13.92 13.25
N VAL A 211 -8.92 -13.46 12.51
CA VAL A 211 -9.00 -12.08 12.03
C VAL A 211 -8.92 -11.11 13.22
N SER A 212 -9.67 -11.38 14.29
CA SER A 212 -9.66 -10.55 15.52
C SER A 212 -8.29 -10.53 16.21
N LEU A 213 -7.62 -11.68 16.33
CA LEU A 213 -6.29 -11.76 16.95
C LEU A 213 -5.20 -11.09 16.09
N VAL A 214 -5.26 -11.28 14.77
CA VAL A 214 -4.35 -10.64 13.80
C VAL A 214 -4.58 -9.12 13.76
N ASP A 215 -5.84 -8.69 13.72
CA ASP A 215 -6.20 -7.28 13.84
C ASP A 215 -5.64 -6.66 15.13
N SER A 216 -5.84 -7.34 16.26
CA SER A 216 -5.37 -6.88 17.56
C SER A 216 -3.86 -6.66 17.59
N ILE A 217 -3.06 -7.57 17.02
CA ILE A 217 -1.61 -7.41 17.01
C ILE A 217 -1.17 -6.27 16.09
N LEU A 218 -1.80 -6.12 14.92
CA LEU A 218 -1.52 -5.05 13.96
C LEU A 218 -1.86 -3.68 14.55
N GLN A 219 -3.03 -3.54 15.19
CA GLN A 219 -3.41 -2.29 15.86
C GLN A 219 -2.47 -1.93 17.00
N LYS A 220 -2.01 -2.92 17.79
CA LYS A 220 -1.08 -2.68 18.90
C LYS A 220 0.31 -2.22 18.45
N VAL A 221 0.72 -2.55 17.22
CA VAL A 221 1.93 -1.98 16.61
C VAL A 221 1.67 -0.65 15.88
N GLY A 222 0.46 -0.12 15.98
CA GLY A 222 0.08 1.20 15.49
C GLY A 222 -0.47 1.22 14.06
N LEU A 223 -0.69 0.05 13.43
CA LEU A 223 -1.28 -0.02 12.10
C LEU A 223 -2.78 0.19 12.15
N LYS A 224 -3.29 0.99 11.22
CA LYS A 224 -4.72 1.16 11.02
C LYS A 224 -5.27 0.06 10.11
N THR A 225 -5.99 -0.87 10.71
CA THR A 225 -6.56 -2.03 10.04
C THR A 225 -7.95 -1.74 9.45
N GLY A 226 -8.25 -2.36 8.31
CA GLY A 226 -9.59 -2.50 7.77
C GLY A 226 -10.02 -3.96 7.85
N ILE A 227 -11.15 -4.25 8.49
CA ILE A 227 -11.60 -5.63 8.68
C ILE A 227 -12.78 -5.92 7.75
N ALA A 228 -12.71 -7.04 7.05
CA ALA A 228 -13.83 -7.62 6.33
C ALA A 228 -14.05 -9.06 6.83
N VAL A 229 -15.25 -9.40 7.27
CA VAL A 229 -15.60 -10.76 7.70
C VAL A 229 -16.99 -11.07 7.19
N ASN A 230 -17.17 -12.15 6.43
CA ASN A 230 -18.48 -12.61 5.95
C ASN A 230 -19.34 -11.49 5.32
N ASN A 231 -18.71 -10.62 4.50
CA ASN A 231 -19.34 -9.46 3.86
C ASN A 231 -19.83 -8.36 4.82
N VAL A 232 -19.33 -8.36 6.06
CA VAL A 232 -19.48 -7.27 7.03
C VAL A 232 -18.15 -6.54 7.14
N ILE A 233 -18.17 -5.24 6.89
CA ILE A 233 -17.02 -4.37 7.06
C ILE A 233 -17.07 -3.77 8.47
N HIS A 234 -15.98 -3.89 9.21
CA HIS A 234 -15.78 -3.19 10.47
C HIS A 234 -14.68 -2.13 10.27
N ASN A 235 -15.02 -0.87 10.52
CA ASN A 235 -14.04 0.21 10.62
C ASN A 235 -13.74 0.54 12.10
N GLN A 236 -12.70 1.33 12.35
CA GLN A 236 -12.30 1.75 13.70
C GLN A 236 -13.41 2.48 14.49
N GLU A 237 -14.47 2.94 13.82
CA GLU A 237 -15.64 3.61 14.43
C GLU A 237 -16.81 2.65 14.74
N GLY A 238 -16.65 1.34 14.51
CA GLY A 238 -17.68 0.34 14.82
C GLY A 238 -18.87 0.32 13.85
N ILE A 239 -18.74 0.92 12.67
CA ILE A 239 -19.81 0.94 11.66
C ILE A 239 -19.84 -0.41 10.95
N SER A 240 -20.77 -1.27 11.35
CA SER A 240 -21.08 -2.53 10.65
C SER A 240 -21.96 -2.25 9.43
N GLN A 241 -21.36 -2.25 8.24
CA GLN A 241 -22.13 -2.25 6.98
C GLN A 241 -21.99 -3.62 6.31
N ARG A 242 -23.14 -4.22 5.94
CA ARG A 242 -23.17 -5.36 5.01
C ARG A 242 -22.84 -4.83 3.63
N SER A 243 -21.60 -4.96 3.23
CA SER A 243 -21.12 -4.61 1.91
C SER A 243 -20.18 -5.72 1.47
N TYR A 244 -20.53 -6.41 0.39
CA TYR A 244 -19.70 -7.39 -0.31
C TYR A 244 -18.41 -6.78 -0.90
N ASN A 245 -18.09 -5.53 -0.57
CA ASN A 245 -17.23 -4.70 -1.38
C ASN A 245 -16.06 -4.14 -0.57
N LEU A 246 -14.95 -4.87 -0.58
CA LEU A 246 -13.64 -4.40 -0.10
C LEU A 246 -13.22 -3.08 -0.73
N SER A 247 -13.81 -2.67 -1.86
CA SER A 247 -13.59 -1.35 -2.47
C SER A 247 -13.77 -0.19 -1.47
N LEU A 248 -14.68 -0.33 -0.49
CA LEU A 248 -14.83 0.71 0.55
C LEU A 248 -13.60 0.81 1.46
N LEU A 249 -13.03 -0.33 1.86
CA LEU A 249 -11.79 -0.37 2.64
C LEU A 249 -10.59 0.10 1.80
N LEU A 250 -10.52 -0.32 0.53
CA LEU A 250 -9.47 0.10 -0.40
C LEU A 250 -9.51 1.61 -0.71
N GLN A 251 -10.64 2.27 -0.53
CA GLN A 251 -10.77 3.72 -0.71
C GLN A 251 -10.54 4.51 0.60
N ASN A 252 -10.54 3.85 1.75
CA ASN A 252 -10.34 4.52 3.03
C ASN A 252 -8.85 4.89 3.22
N LYS A 253 -8.54 6.20 3.18
CA LYS A 253 -7.18 6.74 3.34
C LYS A 253 -6.55 6.46 4.71
N GLU A 254 -7.35 6.08 5.70
CA GLU A 254 -6.84 5.68 7.00
C GLU A 254 -6.39 4.23 7.05
N VAL A 255 -6.88 3.36 6.17
CA VAL A 255 -6.54 1.94 6.18
C VAL A 255 -5.14 1.73 5.60
N GLU A 256 -4.31 1.03 6.37
CA GLU A 256 -2.94 0.66 6.06
C GLU A 256 -2.78 -0.83 5.78
N ILE A 257 -3.68 -1.66 6.29
CA ILE A 257 -3.69 -3.11 6.07
C ILE A 257 -5.12 -3.63 6.17
N ILE A 258 -5.48 -4.63 5.36
CA ILE A 258 -6.77 -5.29 5.42
C ILE A 258 -6.60 -6.69 6.00
N VAL A 259 -7.46 -7.06 6.94
CA VAL A 259 -7.58 -8.43 7.45
C VAL A 259 -8.96 -8.94 7.07
N HIS A 260 -8.98 -9.96 6.22
CA HIS A 260 -10.19 -10.47 5.59
C HIS A 260 -10.45 -11.92 6.00
N GLY A 261 -11.60 -12.20 6.60
CA GLY A 261 -12.05 -13.55 6.91
C GLY A 261 -13.12 -14.04 5.95
N ILE A 262 -12.94 -15.25 5.43
CA ILE A 262 -13.86 -15.89 4.48
C ILE A 262 -14.14 -17.32 4.95
N MET A 263 -15.41 -17.70 4.95
CA MET A 263 -15.78 -19.12 5.09
C MET A 263 -15.36 -19.92 3.85
N GLN A 264 -15.05 -21.20 4.06
CA GLN A 264 -14.61 -22.07 2.96
C GLN A 264 -15.57 -22.10 1.76
N GLN A 265 -16.88 -22.14 2.04
CA GLN A 265 -17.94 -22.23 1.03
C GLN A 265 -18.04 -20.99 0.12
N ASP A 266 -17.59 -19.83 0.60
CA ASP A 266 -17.72 -18.56 -0.12
C ASP A 266 -16.57 -18.34 -1.12
N LEU A 267 -15.53 -19.19 -1.10
CA LEU A 267 -14.33 -19.04 -1.94
C LEU A 267 -14.54 -19.25 -3.45
N THR A 268 -15.72 -19.72 -3.85
CA THR A 268 -16.10 -19.88 -5.26
C THR A 268 -16.51 -18.57 -5.93
N GLU A 269 -16.66 -17.48 -5.17
CA GLU A 269 -16.99 -16.15 -5.69
C GLU A 269 -15.80 -15.55 -6.48
N GLN A 270 -16.06 -15.15 -7.73
CA GLN A 270 -15.03 -14.78 -8.72
C GLN A 270 -14.25 -13.48 -8.41
N ASP A 271 -14.67 -12.71 -7.41
CA ASP A 271 -14.17 -11.35 -7.13
C ASP A 271 -13.47 -11.23 -5.76
N LEU A 272 -13.07 -12.34 -5.14
CA LEU A 272 -12.47 -12.29 -3.80
C LEU A 272 -10.98 -11.86 -3.82
N PRO A 273 -10.58 -11.00 -2.87
CA PRO A 273 -9.25 -10.39 -2.79
C PRO A 273 -8.15 -11.36 -2.35
N TYR A 274 -8.47 -12.62 -2.00
CA TYR A 274 -7.49 -13.61 -1.56
C TYR A 274 -6.40 -13.87 -2.62
N ARG A 275 -6.70 -13.57 -3.89
CA ARG A 275 -5.76 -13.67 -5.00
C ARG A 275 -4.61 -12.68 -4.91
N GLU A 276 -4.78 -11.57 -4.22
CA GLU A 276 -3.78 -10.49 -4.10
C GLU A 276 -3.15 -10.40 -2.71
N SER A 277 -3.49 -11.32 -1.80
CA SER A 277 -3.05 -11.29 -0.41
C SER A 277 -1.54 -11.47 -0.26
N GLU A 278 -0.93 -10.68 0.61
CA GLU A 278 0.44 -10.85 1.08
C GLU A 278 0.57 -12.14 1.88
N LEU A 279 -0.45 -12.47 2.67
CA LEU A 279 -0.51 -13.69 3.46
C LEU A 279 -1.88 -14.36 3.33
N LEU A 280 -1.87 -15.60 2.85
CA LEU A 280 -3.04 -16.48 2.90
C LEU A 280 -2.93 -17.44 4.09
N ILE A 281 -3.89 -17.38 5.00
CA ILE A 281 -4.00 -18.24 6.17
C ILE A 281 -5.07 -19.31 5.91
N ILE A 282 -4.71 -20.58 5.99
CA ILE A 282 -5.62 -21.72 5.76
C ILE A 282 -5.73 -22.54 7.04
N THR A 283 -6.89 -22.48 7.69
CA THR A 283 -7.10 -23.02 9.04
C THR A 283 -7.57 -24.47 9.02
N GLU A 284 -8.59 -24.73 8.23
CA GLU A 284 -9.24 -26.03 8.07
C GLU A 284 -10.00 -26.00 6.74
N LEU A 285 -9.89 -27.10 6.00
CA LEU A 285 -10.71 -27.35 4.83
C LEU A 285 -11.51 -28.63 5.07
N SER A 286 -12.83 -28.53 5.05
CA SER A 286 -13.75 -29.65 5.24
C SER A 286 -13.58 -30.71 4.13
N SER A 287 -13.73 -31.98 4.51
CA SER A 287 -13.27 -33.15 3.78
C SER A 287 -14.06 -33.50 2.51
N GLU A 288 -13.33 -33.92 1.47
CA GLU A 288 -13.64 -34.83 0.34
C GLU A 288 -14.88 -34.59 -0.55
N GLN A 289 -15.95 -33.95 -0.09
CA GLN A 289 -17.12 -33.66 -0.94
C GLN A 289 -16.96 -32.40 -1.79
N ASP A 290 -16.00 -31.53 -1.45
CA ASP A 290 -15.66 -30.35 -2.23
C ASP A 290 -14.40 -30.54 -3.09
N LEU A 291 -14.41 -31.57 -3.95
CA LEU A 291 -13.45 -31.68 -5.06
C LEU A 291 -13.40 -30.39 -5.90
N THR A 292 -14.51 -29.65 -5.97
CA THR A 292 -14.65 -28.31 -6.58
C THR A 292 -13.82 -27.25 -5.87
N PHE A 293 -13.71 -27.30 -4.54
CA PHE A 293 -12.94 -26.38 -3.73
C PHE A 293 -11.45 -26.67 -3.79
N ALA A 294 -11.07 -27.95 -3.66
CA ALA A 294 -9.71 -28.38 -3.94
C ALA A 294 -9.34 -27.95 -5.35
N ASN A 295 -10.14 -28.22 -6.39
CA ASN A 295 -9.89 -27.73 -7.76
C ASN A 295 -9.82 -26.19 -7.91
N SER A 296 -10.56 -25.44 -7.09
CA SER A 296 -10.50 -23.97 -7.06
C SER A 296 -9.23 -23.46 -6.38
N LEU A 297 -8.73 -24.15 -5.35
CA LEU A 297 -7.38 -23.96 -4.80
C LEU A 297 -6.30 -24.68 -5.61
N LEU A 298 -6.58 -25.64 -6.48
CA LEU A 298 -5.58 -26.25 -7.37
C LEU A 298 -5.11 -25.24 -8.43
N LYS A 299 -5.86 -24.14 -8.56
CA LYS A 299 -5.43 -22.88 -9.17
C LYS A 299 -4.66 -21.99 -8.18
N LEU A 300 -4.01 -22.55 -7.17
CA LEU A 300 -3.11 -21.85 -6.25
C LEU A 300 -1.94 -21.21 -6.99
N ASN A 301 -1.55 -21.79 -8.13
CA ASN A 301 -0.64 -21.17 -9.10
C ASN A 301 -1.18 -19.86 -9.70
N GLU A 302 -2.49 -19.63 -9.68
CA GLU A 302 -3.12 -18.36 -10.08
C GLU A 302 -3.22 -17.34 -8.91
N LEU A 303 -2.90 -17.72 -7.67
CA LEU A 303 -2.79 -16.73 -6.59
C LEU A 303 -1.53 -15.90 -6.79
N ASN A 304 -1.66 -14.57 -6.75
CA ASN A 304 -0.49 -13.69 -6.65
C ASN A 304 0.10 -13.69 -5.24
N SER A 305 -0.58 -14.31 -4.26
CA SER A 305 -0.02 -14.53 -2.93
C SER A 305 1.18 -15.46 -3.02
N ASN A 306 2.34 -15.01 -2.57
CA ASN A 306 3.58 -15.82 -2.57
C ASN A 306 3.79 -16.56 -1.25
N LEU A 307 3.00 -16.26 -0.21
CA LEU A 307 3.22 -16.75 1.14
C LEU A 307 1.93 -17.27 1.78
N ILE A 308 2.00 -18.50 2.28
CA ILE A 308 0.86 -19.23 2.84
C ILE A 308 1.18 -19.68 4.26
N ALA A 309 0.32 -19.41 5.23
CA ALA A 309 0.36 -20.05 6.54
C ALA A 309 -0.74 -21.11 6.62
N ILE A 310 -0.38 -22.36 6.90
CA ILE A 310 -1.32 -23.49 6.80
C ILE A 310 -1.27 -24.39 8.03
N ASN A 311 -2.45 -24.78 8.52
CA ASN A 311 -2.56 -25.79 9.57
C ASN A 311 -2.24 -27.18 9.00
N ILE A 312 -1.12 -27.76 9.40
CA ILE A 312 -0.67 -29.08 8.92
C ILE A 312 -1.14 -30.26 9.79
N ASP A 313 -1.89 -29.99 10.86
CA ASP A 313 -2.53 -31.05 11.65
C ASP A 313 -3.78 -31.60 10.96
N GLN A 314 -4.32 -30.86 9.99
CA GLN A 314 -5.45 -31.26 9.17
C GLN A 314 -4.99 -32.02 7.92
N ARG A 315 -5.42 -33.27 7.79
CA ARG A 315 -5.05 -34.13 6.65
C ARG A 315 -5.53 -33.58 5.30
N SER A 316 -6.68 -32.90 5.27
CA SER A 316 -7.21 -32.25 4.06
C SER A 316 -6.28 -31.16 3.55
N ASN A 317 -5.68 -30.38 4.45
CA ASN A 317 -4.73 -29.32 4.11
C ASN A 317 -3.43 -29.86 3.50
N LEU A 318 -2.98 -31.03 3.92
CA LEU A 318 -1.76 -31.65 3.36
C LEU A 318 -1.89 -31.95 1.86
N LYS A 319 -3.11 -32.23 1.36
CA LYS A 319 -3.36 -32.44 -0.07
C LYS A 319 -3.08 -31.18 -0.90
N LEU A 320 -3.21 -29.98 -0.32
CA LEU A 320 -2.93 -28.72 -1.01
C LEU A 320 -1.43 -28.45 -1.18
N LEU A 321 -0.59 -28.97 -0.29
CA LEU A 321 0.85 -28.71 -0.33
C LEU A 321 1.50 -29.17 -1.64
N ASN A 322 0.96 -30.24 -2.25
CA ASN A 322 1.39 -30.74 -3.57
C ASN A 322 1.15 -29.75 -4.72
N HIS A 323 0.43 -28.66 -4.47
CA HIS A 323 0.06 -27.65 -5.46
C HIS A 323 0.59 -26.25 -5.12
N CYS A 324 1.50 -26.19 -4.15
CA CYS A 324 2.14 -24.96 -3.68
C CYS A 324 3.65 -24.97 -3.94
N GLU A 325 4.14 -25.72 -4.93
CA GLU A 325 5.59 -25.96 -5.13
C GLU A 325 6.42 -24.67 -5.33
N GLU A 326 5.81 -23.61 -5.87
CA GLU A 326 6.45 -22.31 -6.09
C GLU A 326 6.14 -21.26 -4.99
N LYS A 327 5.49 -21.67 -3.91
CA LYS A 327 5.05 -20.76 -2.83
C LYS A 327 5.89 -20.97 -1.58
N GLU A 328 6.15 -19.87 -0.87
CA GLU A 328 6.68 -19.94 0.49
C GLU A 328 5.55 -20.35 1.43
N ILE A 329 5.82 -21.33 2.31
CA ILE A 329 4.80 -21.87 3.21
C ILE A 329 5.33 -21.89 4.64
N ILE A 330 4.53 -21.34 5.55
CA ILE A 330 4.72 -21.41 6.99
C ILE A 330 3.81 -22.52 7.53
N TYR A 331 4.40 -23.57 8.09
CA TYR A 331 3.62 -24.63 8.70
C TYR A 331 3.20 -24.26 10.12
N CYS A 332 1.90 -24.31 10.38
CA CYS A 332 1.31 -24.12 11.70
C CYS A 332 0.86 -25.46 12.28
N SER A 333 1.28 -25.80 13.49
CA SER A 333 0.90 -27.07 14.14
C SER A 333 0.83 -26.96 15.66
N LEU A 334 -0.21 -27.53 16.25
CA LEU A 334 -0.31 -27.76 17.70
C LEU A 334 0.39 -29.06 18.13
N ASN A 335 0.94 -29.82 17.18
CA ASN A 335 1.61 -31.10 17.43
C ASN A 335 3.10 -31.02 17.05
N PRO A 336 4.01 -30.83 18.03
CA PRO A 336 5.46 -30.80 17.74
C PRO A 336 6.01 -32.11 17.16
N GLU A 337 5.27 -33.22 17.33
CA GLU A 337 5.65 -34.53 16.82
C GLU A 337 5.17 -34.78 15.37
N ASN A 338 4.51 -33.80 14.74
CA ASN A 338 4.08 -33.90 13.36
C ASN A 338 5.30 -34.09 12.42
N LEU A 339 5.33 -35.21 11.68
CA LEU A 339 6.45 -35.55 10.80
C LEU A 339 6.66 -34.52 9.68
N VAL A 340 5.57 -33.92 9.20
CA VAL A 340 5.60 -32.88 8.16
C VAL A 340 6.26 -31.60 8.71
N LEU A 341 5.93 -31.22 9.96
CA LEU A 341 6.60 -30.14 10.67
C LEU A 341 8.10 -30.39 10.83
N LYS A 342 8.47 -31.59 11.30
CA LYS A 342 9.88 -31.95 11.51
C LYS A 342 10.69 -31.91 10.22
N HIS A 343 10.08 -32.31 9.10
CA HIS A 343 10.70 -32.19 7.78
C HIS A 343 10.91 -30.73 7.38
N GLN A 344 9.91 -29.86 7.54
CA GLN A 344 9.99 -28.42 7.26
C GLN A 344 11.15 -27.75 8.01
N ILE A 345 11.25 -28.01 9.32
CA ILE A 345 12.32 -27.47 10.17
C ILE A 345 13.68 -27.96 9.70
N LYS A 346 13.81 -29.26 9.38
CA LYS A 346 15.05 -29.84 8.86
C LYS A 346 15.45 -29.23 7.50
N SER A 347 14.48 -28.79 6.72
CA SER A 347 14.68 -28.10 5.44
C SER A 347 14.92 -26.59 5.59
N HIS A 348 15.12 -26.09 6.81
CA HIS A 348 15.36 -24.67 7.11
C HIS A 348 14.22 -23.75 6.64
N GLN A 349 12.99 -24.27 6.59
CA GLN A 349 11.83 -23.51 6.19
C GLN A 349 11.04 -23.03 7.41
N PRO A 350 10.40 -21.85 7.37
CA PRO A 350 9.70 -21.31 8.52
C PRO A 350 8.53 -22.18 9.01
N ALA A 351 8.32 -22.17 10.33
CA ALA A 351 7.21 -22.88 10.96
C ALA A 351 6.81 -22.24 12.29
N VAL A 352 5.53 -22.32 12.66
CA VAL A 352 5.01 -21.90 13.97
C VAL A 352 4.33 -23.08 14.64
N PHE A 353 4.74 -23.42 15.86
CA PHE A 353 4.24 -24.61 16.51
C PHE A 353 4.29 -24.50 18.03
N THR A 354 3.57 -25.40 18.71
CA THR A 354 3.68 -25.57 20.16
C THR A 354 4.74 -26.61 20.49
N THR A 355 5.46 -26.36 21.57
CA THR A 355 6.26 -27.34 22.31
C THR A 355 5.58 -27.64 23.64
N GLU A 356 6.16 -28.49 24.49
CA GLU A 356 5.61 -28.78 25.83
C GLU A 356 5.35 -27.49 26.64
N ASN A 357 6.23 -26.50 26.53
CA ASN A 357 6.20 -25.31 27.39
C ASN A 357 5.95 -24.00 26.65
N ASN A 358 6.14 -23.93 25.33
CA ASN A 358 6.12 -22.66 24.60
C ASN A 358 5.36 -22.75 23.28
N LEU A 359 4.76 -21.64 22.88
CA LEU A 359 4.52 -21.33 21.48
C LEU A 359 5.83 -20.84 20.88
N VAL A 360 6.25 -21.44 19.78
CA VAL A 360 7.57 -21.26 19.14
C VAL A 360 7.38 -20.86 17.69
N ILE A 361 8.25 -19.97 17.20
CA ILE A 361 8.48 -19.78 15.78
C ILE A 361 9.88 -20.29 15.43
N PHE A 362 10.00 -21.01 14.33
CA PHE A 362 11.25 -21.34 13.68
C PHE A 362 11.38 -20.45 12.44
N ASP A 363 12.41 -19.63 12.38
CA ASP A 363 12.64 -18.66 11.30
C ASP A 363 13.48 -19.20 10.13
N GLY A 364 13.83 -20.50 10.18
CA GLY A 364 14.73 -21.17 9.25
C GLY A 364 16.13 -21.42 9.84
N VAL A 365 16.50 -20.67 10.87
CA VAL A 365 17.80 -20.77 11.56
C VAL A 365 17.59 -21.22 13.00
N ASP A 366 16.81 -20.47 13.76
CA ASP A 366 16.66 -20.63 15.20
C ASP A 366 15.20 -20.89 15.59
N GLN A 367 15.02 -21.66 16.67
CA GLN A 367 13.74 -21.77 17.35
C GLN A 367 13.64 -20.66 18.39
N LEU A 368 12.72 -19.73 18.17
CA LEU A 368 12.48 -18.58 19.01
C LEU A 368 11.19 -18.81 19.82
N PRO A 369 11.28 -19.01 21.15
CA PRO A 369 10.11 -19.08 22.01
C PRO A 369 9.40 -17.72 22.02
N VAL A 370 8.13 -17.70 21.60
CA VAL A 370 7.33 -16.48 21.59
C VAL A 370 6.69 -16.25 22.94
N ILE A 371 5.94 -17.23 23.46
CA ILE A 371 5.29 -17.13 24.77
C ILE A 371 5.22 -18.50 25.44
N ALA A 372 5.45 -18.54 26.75
CA ALA A 372 5.28 -19.75 27.53
C ALA A 372 3.79 -20.07 27.69
N LEU A 373 3.39 -21.33 27.44
CA LEU A 373 2.01 -21.79 27.51
C LEU A 373 1.41 -21.63 28.91
N GLU A 374 2.24 -21.71 29.95
CA GLU A 374 1.83 -21.45 31.33
C GLU A 374 1.32 -20.01 31.55
N ARG A 375 1.83 -19.04 30.77
CA ARG A 375 1.44 -17.62 30.84
C ARG A 375 0.15 -17.31 30.10
N LEU A 376 -0.31 -18.22 29.23
CA LEU A 376 -1.63 -18.12 28.62
C LEU A 376 -2.73 -18.38 29.66
N THR A 377 -3.92 -17.85 29.44
CA THR A 377 -5.04 -18.10 30.35
C THR A 377 -5.56 -19.54 30.23
N PRO A 378 -6.17 -20.10 31.29
CA PRO A 378 -6.72 -21.46 31.25
C PRO A 378 -7.76 -21.68 30.14
N MET A 379 -8.50 -20.63 29.77
CA MET A 379 -9.46 -20.66 28.67
C MET A 379 -8.77 -20.95 27.35
N ILE A 380 -7.76 -20.15 26.99
CA ILE A 380 -6.98 -20.32 25.76
C ILE A 380 -6.34 -21.70 25.72
N LYS A 381 -5.72 -22.17 26.82
CA LYS A 381 -5.09 -23.49 26.88
C LYS A 381 -6.01 -24.67 26.60
N LYS A 382 -7.30 -24.53 26.92
CA LYS A 382 -8.31 -25.60 26.74
C LYS A 382 -9.02 -25.51 25.38
N ASP A 383 -8.86 -24.41 24.68
CA ASP A 383 -9.53 -24.13 23.43
C ASP A 383 -8.53 -24.26 22.28
N SER A 384 -8.66 -25.36 21.52
CA SER A 384 -7.79 -25.63 20.38
C SER A 384 -7.93 -24.58 19.27
N GLU A 385 -9.10 -23.94 19.12
CA GLU A 385 -9.33 -22.92 18.11
C GLU A 385 -8.60 -21.62 18.46
N LEU A 386 -8.64 -21.22 19.74
CA LEU A 386 -7.86 -20.08 20.23
C LEU A 386 -6.36 -20.35 20.15
N MET A 387 -5.91 -21.54 20.52
CA MET A 387 -4.50 -21.92 20.40
C MET A 387 -4.02 -21.89 18.94
N LEU A 388 -4.82 -22.43 18.02
CA LEU A 388 -4.54 -22.36 16.60
C LEU A 388 -4.51 -20.91 16.10
N GLY A 389 -5.43 -20.07 16.58
CA GLY A 389 -5.43 -18.65 16.25
C GLY A 389 -4.19 -17.91 16.74
N LEU A 390 -3.63 -18.28 17.89
CA LEU A 390 -2.34 -17.76 18.33
C LEU A 390 -1.19 -18.16 17.39
N LEU A 391 -1.15 -19.41 16.89
CA LEU A 391 -0.14 -19.82 15.92
C LEU A 391 -0.19 -18.96 14.65
N PHE A 392 -1.39 -18.75 14.10
CA PHE A 392 -1.56 -17.92 12.91
C PHE A 392 -1.29 -16.45 13.15
N THR A 393 -1.57 -15.95 14.35
CA THR A 393 -1.22 -14.58 14.76
C THR A 393 0.29 -14.39 14.80
N VAL A 394 1.03 -15.38 15.33
CA VAL A 394 2.49 -15.37 15.31
C VAL A 394 3.04 -15.49 13.89
N ALA A 395 2.44 -16.33 13.04
CA ALA A 395 2.81 -16.41 11.63
C ALA A 395 2.62 -15.05 10.95
N ALA A 396 1.47 -14.40 11.10
CA ALA A 396 1.22 -13.06 10.57
C ALA A 396 2.22 -12.04 11.12
N ALA A 397 2.50 -12.05 12.42
CA ALA A 397 3.49 -11.16 13.01
C ALA A 397 4.88 -11.34 12.40
N PHE A 398 5.29 -12.57 12.13
CA PHE A 398 6.55 -12.87 11.46
C PHE A 398 6.61 -12.35 10.03
N VAL A 399 5.55 -12.57 9.24
CA VAL A 399 5.45 -12.09 7.85
C VAL A 399 5.56 -10.57 7.77
N PHE A 400 4.93 -9.86 8.71
CA PHE A 400 4.95 -8.40 8.78
C PHE A 400 6.13 -7.86 9.60
N GLU A 401 7.15 -8.69 9.83
CA GLU A 401 8.41 -8.33 10.49
C GLU A 401 8.23 -7.70 11.89
N ILE A 402 7.14 -8.06 12.58
CA ILE A 402 6.90 -7.63 13.96
C ILE A 402 7.89 -8.38 14.86
N PRO A 403 8.75 -7.68 15.61
CA PRO A 403 9.74 -8.33 16.45
C PRO A 403 9.13 -9.28 17.47
N VAL A 404 9.74 -10.45 17.67
CA VAL A 404 9.21 -11.51 18.56
C VAL A 404 8.91 -11.01 19.98
N PHE A 405 9.70 -10.09 20.52
CA PHE A 405 9.46 -9.51 21.85
C PHE A 405 8.21 -8.62 21.90
N VAL A 406 7.87 -7.93 20.80
CA VAL A 406 6.64 -7.15 20.66
C VAL A 406 5.44 -8.08 20.57
N THR A 407 5.54 -9.10 19.70
CA THR A 407 4.53 -10.17 19.59
C THR A 407 4.24 -10.80 20.94
N ARG A 408 5.27 -11.19 21.69
CA ARG A 408 5.15 -11.72 23.06
C ARG A 408 4.36 -10.78 23.98
N SER A 409 4.77 -9.51 24.05
CA SER A 409 4.13 -8.52 24.93
C SER A 409 2.64 -8.31 24.59
N ILE A 410 2.30 -8.33 23.30
CA ILE A 410 0.92 -8.17 22.85
C ILE A 410 0.09 -9.42 23.20
N LEU A 411 0.61 -10.62 22.95
CA LEU A 411 -0.08 -11.86 23.28
C LEU A 411 -0.36 -11.99 24.79
N GLU A 412 0.59 -11.60 25.64
CA GLU A 412 0.39 -11.56 27.10
C GLU A 412 -0.81 -10.68 27.49
N ASN A 413 -0.91 -9.49 26.90
CA ASN A 413 -2.02 -8.57 27.16
C ASN A 413 -3.36 -9.07 26.62
N LEU A 414 -3.36 -9.68 25.42
CA LEU A 414 -4.58 -10.23 24.80
C LEU A 414 -5.16 -11.39 25.63
N THR A 415 -4.29 -12.23 26.20
CA THR A 415 -4.75 -13.30 27.10
C THR A 415 -5.47 -12.76 28.32
N THR A 416 -5.03 -11.59 28.83
CA THR A 416 -5.63 -10.93 29.99
C THR A 416 -7.02 -10.39 29.65
N VAL A 417 -7.15 -9.67 28.52
CA VAL A 417 -8.44 -9.09 28.07
C VAL A 417 -9.50 -10.17 27.80
N LEU A 418 -9.12 -11.24 27.09
CA LEU A 418 -10.04 -12.36 26.80
C LEU A 418 -10.55 -13.05 28.08
N SER A 419 -9.74 -13.08 29.15
CA SER A 419 -10.19 -13.61 30.44
C SER A 419 -11.15 -12.69 31.19
N GLU A 420 -10.99 -11.37 31.08
CA GLU A 420 -11.88 -10.41 31.72
C GLU A 420 -13.27 -10.38 31.06
N GLU A 421 -13.35 -10.50 29.73
CA GLU A 421 -14.61 -10.54 29.00
C GLU A 421 -15.41 -11.82 29.29
N SER A 422 -14.74 -12.97 29.39
CA SER A 422 -15.37 -14.24 29.77
C SER A 422 -15.92 -14.27 31.21
N ASN A 423 -15.33 -13.49 32.11
CA ASN A 423 -15.82 -13.35 33.49
C ASN A 423 -17.02 -12.41 33.59
N ARG A 424 -17.16 -11.44 32.67
CA ARG A 424 -18.33 -10.54 32.62
C ARG A 424 -19.57 -11.24 32.05
N SER A 425 -19.42 -12.18 31.13
CA SER A 425 -20.53 -12.95 30.55
C SER A 425 -21.04 -14.10 31.44
N ASN A 426 -20.36 -14.39 32.56
CA ASN A 426 -20.75 -15.42 33.53
C ASN A 426 -21.39 -14.88 34.83
N MET A 427 -21.70 -13.58 34.91
CA MET A 427 -22.52 -13.08 36.03
C MET A 427 -23.99 -13.48 35.84
N PRO A 428 -24.64 -14.09 36.84
CA PRO A 428 -26.07 -14.35 36.75
C PRO A 428 -26.79 -13.01 36.64
N ILE A 429 -27.66 -12.91 35.64
CA ILE A 429 -28.61 -11.81 35.51
C ILE A 429 -29.52 -11.89 36.75
N ASN A 430 -29.32 -10.98 37.70
CA ASN A 430 -30.24 -10.76 38.81
C ASN A 430 -31.43 -9.91 38.36
#